data_AF-A0A5P0JID7-F1
#
_entry.id   AF-A0A5P0JID7-F1
#
_cell.length_a   1.000
_cell.length_b   1.000
_cell.length_c   1.000
_cell.angle_alpha   90.00
_cell.angle_beta   90.00
_cell.angle_gamma   90.00
#
_symmetry.space_group_name_H-M   'P 1'
#
loop_
_entity.id
_entity.type
_entity.pdbx_description
1 polymer ?
#
loop_
_entity_poly.entity_id
_entity_poly.type
_entity_poly.pdbx_seq_one_letter_code
_entity_poly.pdbx_strand_id
1 'polypeptide(L)'
;WLWNAMQVRCVGTPLNPLTPEQKYWFACATFDNWEGWNEQQVQFLLESNPRRNRAKFTQVSFQAPRIQHKAILLDELKSAREQQKRRDERADGSVPLKLSGKIHKQLESIARSRGVLPKKLLNEMIEQAYHDLVATRQNSQIDSR
;
A
#
# COMPACT_ATOMS: atom_id res chain seq x y z
N TRP A 1 14.22 1.64 2.99
CA TRP A 1 13.22 1.18 2.00
C TRP A 1 13.70 1.40 0.57
N LEU A 2 13.96 2.66 0.16
CA LEU A 2 14.32 3.01 -1.22
C LEU A 2 15.51 2.19 -1.77
N TRP A 3 16.62 2.14 -1.06
CA TRP A 3 17.81 1.35 -1.46
C TRP A 3 17.48 -0.11 -1.78
N ASN A 4 16.81 -0.81 -0.86
CA ASN A 4 16.40 -2.21 -1.06
C ASN A 4 15.44 -2.34 -2.26
N ALA A 5 14.52 -1.38 -2.44
CA ALA A 5 13.59 -1.38 -3.56
C ALA A 5 14.29 -1.20 -4.91
N MET A 6 15.38 -0.41 -4.97
CA MET A 6 16.24 -0.27 -6.14
C MET A 6 17.04 -1.56 -6.38
N GLN A 7 17.61 -2.19 -5.34
CA GLN A 7 18.38 -3.43 -5.47
C GLN A 7 17.56 -4.60 -6.03
N VAL A 8 16.30 -4.78 -5.58
CA VAL A 8 15.37 -5.78 -6.13
C VAL A 8 15.07 -5.54 -7.63
N ARG A 9 15.33 -4.32 -8.11
CA ARG A 9 15.20 -3.93 -9.52
C ARG A 9 16.54 -3.93 -10.25
N CYS A 10 17.56 -4.60 -9.71
CA CYS A 10 18.91 -4.61 -10.29
C CYS A 10 19.54 -3.22 -10.42
N VAL A 11 19.10 -2.24 -9.62
CA VAL A 11 19.67 -0.89 -9.58
C VAL A 11 20.34 -0.71 -8.23
N GLY A 12 21.66 -0.77 -8.20
CA GLY A 12 22.43 -0.72 -6.96
C GLY A 12 23.91 -0.91 -7.23
N THR A 13 24.67 -0.85 -6.16
CA THR A 13 26.11 -1.14 -6.16
C THR A 13 26.37 -2.45 -5.43
N PRO A 14 27.48 -3.15 -5.73
CA PRO A 14 27.92 -4.31 -4.95
C PRO A 14 28.30 -3.94 -3.51
N LEU A 15 28.55 -2.64 -3.24
CA LEU A 15 28.79 -2.12 -1.92
C LEU A 15 27.49 -2.08 -1.10
N ASN A 16 27.57 -2.57 0.13
CA ASN A 16 26.46 -2.55 1.09
C ASN A 16 26.65 -1.39 2.08
N PRO A 17 25.92 -0.26 1.91
CA PRO A 17 25.94 0.83 2.87
C PRO A 17 25.40 0.35 4.23
N LEU A 18 26.09 0.74 5.31
CA LEU A 18 25.84 0.25 6.67
C LEU A 18 24.78 1.08 7.39
N THR A 19 24.80 2.40 7.19
CA THR A 19 23.86 3.31 7.87
C THR A 19 22.65 3.68 6.99
N PRO A 20 21.52 4.08 7.58
CA PRO A 20 20.37 4.60 6.82
C PRO A 20 20.72 5.81 5.95
N GLU A 21 21.59 6.69 6.45
CA GLU A 21 22.06 7.86 5.74
C GLU A 21 22.92 7.48 4.52
N GLN A 22 23.88 6.56 4.70
CA GLN A 22 24.66 6.02 3.58
C GLN A 22 23.74 5.38 2.53
N LYS A 23 22.72 4.62 2.94
CA LYS A 23 21.73 4.04 2.03
C LYS A 23 21.01 5.09 1.20
N TYR A 24 20.71 6.25 1.78
CA TYR A 24 20.09 7.37 1.05
C TYR A 24 21.06 7.96 0.03
N TRP A 25 22.28 8.33 0.44
CA TRP A 25 23.28 8.89 -0.45
C TRP A 25 23.67 7.95 -1.59
N PHE A 26 23.82 6.66 -1.29
CA PHE A 26 24.10 5.64 -2.30
C PHE A 26 22.93 5.47 -3.28
N ALA A 27 21.69 5.52 -2.81
CA ALA A 27 20.53 5.46 -3.68
C ALA A 27 20.51 6.65 -4.66
N CYS A 28 20.74 7.87 -4.17
CA CYS A 28 20.83 9.07 -5.00
C CYS A 28 21.97 8.96 -6.01
N ALA A 29 23.20 8.70 -5.55
CA ALA A 29 24.37 8.58 -6.42
C ALA A 29 24.21 7.46 -7.47
N THR A 30 23.65 6.31 -7.07
CA THR A 30 23.36 5.22 -8.01
C THR A 30 22.36 5.69 -9.05
N PHE A 31 21.25 6.31 -8.65
CA PHE A 31 20.23 6.76 -9.59
C PHE A 31 20.76 7.81 -10.58
N ASP A 32 21.57 8.75 -10.10
CA ASP A 32 22.13 9.83 -10.92
C ASP A 32 23.11 9.28 -11.96
N ASN A 33 23.95 8.32 -11.58
CA ASN A 33 24.95 7.71 -12.46
C ASN A 33 24.44 6.48 -13.22
N TRP A 34 23.19 6.03 -12.99
CA TRP A 34 22.65 4.84 -13.63
C TRP A 34 22.20 5.13 -15.06
N GLU A 35 22.76 4.39 -16.02
CA GLU A 35 22.52 4.58 -17.46
C GLU A 35 21.38 3.71 -18.00
N GLY A 36 20.86 2.78 -17.20
CA GLY A 36 19.76 1.89 -17.60
C GLY A 36 20.05 0.43 -17.28
N TRP A 37 19.07 -0.42 -17.59
CA TRP A 37 19.24 -1.86 -17.47
C TRP A 37 19.90 -2.42 -18.72
N ASN A 38 20.88 -3.30 -18.54
CA ASN A 38 21.35 -4.13 -19.63
C ASN A 38 20.37 -5.27 -19.93
N GLU A 39 20.54 -5.95 -21.06
CA GLU A 39 19.63 -7.01 -21.51
C GLU A 39 19.51 -8.17 -20.52
N GLN A 40 20.62 -8.56 -19.87
CA GLN A 40 20.62 -9.63 -18.86
C GLN A 40 19.79 -9.22 -17.62
N GLN A 41 19.92 -7.98 -17.17
CA GLN A 41 19.14 -7.43 -16.05
C GLN A 41 17.66 -7.33 -16.42
N VAL A 42 17.33 -6.89 -17.65
CA VAL A 42 15.94 -6.87 -18.13
C VAL A 42 15.38 -8.29 -18.15
N GLN A 43 16.11 -9.26 -18.68
CA GLN A 43 15.67 -10.64 -18.75
C GLN A 43 15.41 -11.22 -17.35
N PHE A 44 16.35 -11.03 -16.41
CA PHE A 44 16.17 -11.41 -15.01
C PHE A 44 14.94 -10.75 -14.38
N LEU A 45 14.70 -9.46 -14.66
CA LEU A 45 13.55 -8.72 -14.15
C LEU A 45 12.20 -9.22 -14.70
N LEU A 46 12.19 -9.74 -15.92
CA LEU A 46 11.00 -10.34 -16.54
C LEU A 46 10.76 -11.77 -16.04
N GLU A 47 11.82 -12.56 -15.86
CA GLU A 47 11.73 -13.92 -15.30
C GLU A 47 11.30 -13.92 -13.83
N SER A 48 11.87 -13.02 -13.02
CA SER A 48 11.54 -12.89 -11.60
C SER A 48 10.10 -12.40 -11.34
N ASN A 49 9.47 -11.74 -12.32
CA ASN A 49 8.08 -11.32 -12.23
C ASN A 49 7.39 -11.36 -13.60
N PRO A 50 6.77 -12.51 -13.97
CA PRO A 50 6.12 -12.69 -15.27
C PRO A 50 4.97 -11.72 -15.56
N ARG A 51 4.41 -11.07 -14.52
CA ARG A 51 3.35 -10.06 -14.68
C ARG A 51 3.88 -8.66 -14.99
N ARG A 52 5.21 -8.47 -14.97
CA ARG A 52 5.83 -7.20 -15.32
C ARG A 52 5.61 -6.92 -16.81
N ASN A 53 5.19 -5.70 -17.13
CA ASN A 53 4.91 -5.31 -18.50
C ASN A 53 6.21 -5.24 -19.32
N ARG A 54 6.44 -6.27 -20.15
CA ARG A 54 7.60 -6.37 -21.06
C ARG A 54 7.73 -5.16 -22.00
N ALA A 55 6.61 -4.57 -22.42
CA ALA A 55 6.58 -3.41 -23.30
C ALA A 55 7.27 -2.18 -22.67
N LYS A 56 7.42 -2.11 -21.34
CA LYS A 56 8.16 -1.03 -20.67
C LYS A 56 9.68 -1.09 -20.95
N PHE A 57 10.21 -2.25 -21.33
CA PHE A 57 11.65 -2.48 -21.50
C PHE A 57 12.07 -2.70 -22.96
N THR A 58 11.12 -3.03 -23.84
CA THR A 58 11.38 -3.21 -25.28
C THR A 58 11.20 -1.90 -26.04
N GLN A 59 12.25 -1.46 -26.74
CA GLN A 59 12.15 -0.44 -27.79
C GLN A 59 11.23 -0.94 -28.89
N VAL A 60 10.17 -0.19 -29.17
CA VAL A 60 9.38 -0.39 -30.38
C VAL A 60 9.62 0.80 -31.31
N SER A 61 10.35 0.53 -32.39
CA SER A 61 10.45 1.31 -33.63
C SER A 61 11.53 2.39 -33.79
N PHE A 62 11.82 2.62 -35.07
CA PHE A 62 13.07 3.05 -35.71
C PHE A 62 13.29 4.58 -35.71
N GLN A 63 12.50 5.37 -34.97
CA GLN A 63 12.58 6.83 -34.92
C GLN A 63 12.25 7.39 -33.51
N ALA A 64 13.22 7.29 -32.59
CA ALA A 64 13.37 8.03 -31.32
C ALA A 64 12.36 7.81 -30.15
N PRO A 65 12.74 8.11 -28.89
CA PRO A 65 14.07 8.35 -28.31
C PRO A 65 14.50 7.22 -27.35
N ARG A 66 15.75 7.28 -26.89
CA ARG A 66 16.37 6.45 -25.85
C ARG A 66 15.37 6.03 -24.77
N ILE A 67 15.32 4.74 -24.43
CA ILE A 67 14.53 4.21 -23.31
C ILE A 67 14.79 5.10 -22.09
N GLN A 68 13.76 5.76 -21.57
CA GLN A 68 13.89 6.57 -20.36
C GLN A 68 13.89 5.65 -19.13
N HIS A 69 14.95 4.84 -18.99
CA HIS A 69 15.12 3.87 -17.91
C HIS A 69 14.88 4.50 -16.53
N LYS A 70 15.38 5.72 -16.33
CA LYS A 70 15.15 6.51 -15.10
C LYS A 70 13.67 6.77 -14.83
N ALA A 71 12.89 7.16 -15.85
CA ALA A 71 11.46 7.40 -15.70
C ALA A 71 10.70 6.09 -15.38
N ILE A 72 11.05 4.99 -16.04
CA ILE A 72 10.47 3.67 -15.78
C ILE A 72 10.76 3.24 -14.34
N LEU A 73 12.01 3.39 -13.88
CA LEU A 73 12.38 3.06 -12.50
C LEU A 73 11.60 3.90 -11.49
N LEU A 74 11.47 5.21 -11.71
CA LEU A 74 10.71 6.09 -10.82
C LEU A 74 9.23 5.68 -10.73
N ASP A 75 8.59 5.33 -11.85
CA ASP A 75 7.22 4.81 -11.88
C ASP A 75 7.07 3.52 -11.06
N GLU A 76 8.01 2.57 -11.24
CA GLU A 76 8.01 1.33 -10.48
C GLU A 76 8.23 1.55 -8.98
N LEU A 77 9.14 2.45 -8.60
CA LEU A 77 9.40 2.78 -7.20
C LEU A 77 8.19 3.47 -6.56
N LYS A 78 7.54 4.40 -7.26
CA LYS A 78 6.32 5.06 -6.78
C LYS A 78 5.20 4.05 -6.54
N SER A 79 4.97 3.15 -7.51
CA SER A 79 3.98 2.06 -7.39
C SER A 79 4.28 1.12 -6.21
N ALA A 80 5.56 0.78 -6.02
CA ALA A 80 5.97 -0.08 -4.91
C ALA A 80 5.81 0.61 -3.55
N ARG A 81 6.08 1.92 -3.45
CA ARG A 81 5.90 2.69 -2.21
C ARG A 81 4.43 2.72 -1.81
N GLU A 82 3.55 2.95 -2.77
CA GLU A 82 2.12 2.96 -2.56
C GLU A 82 1.59 1.57 -2.16
N GLN A 83 2.11 0.49 -2.77
CA GLN A 83 1.76 -0.87 -2.35
C GLN A 83 2.25 -1.17 -0.92
N GLN A 84 3.44 -0.71 -0.54
CA GLN A 84 3.95 -0.86 0.82
C GLN A 84 3.06 -0.10 1.81
N LYS A 85 2.72 1.16 1.50
CA LYS A 85 1.81 1.97 2.33
C LYS A 85 0.48 1.24 2.59
N ARG A 86 -0.15 0.68 1.54
CA ARG A 86 -1.37 -0.13 1.69
C ARG A 86 -1.19 -1.39 2.53
N ARG A 87 0.01 -1.98 2.57
CA ARG A 87 0.29 -3.14 3.44
C ARG A 87 0.46 -2.70 4.88
N ASP A 88 1.16 -1.60 5.11
CA ASP A 88 1.36 -1.01 6.43
C ASP A 88 0.00 -0.59 7.03
N GLU A 89 -0.87 0.05 6.24
CA GLU A 89 -2.25 0.40 6.63
C GLU A 89 -3.11 -0.83 6.98
N ARG A 90 -2.89 -1.98 6.33
CA ARG A 90 -3.58 -3.25 6.69
C ARG A 90 -2.99 -3.88 7.95
N ALA A 91 -1.69 -3.77 8.15
CA ALA A 91 -0.97 -4.36 9.27
C ALA A 91 -1.21 -3.58 10.58
N ASP A 92 -1.43 -2.27 10.48
CA ASP A 92 -1.85 -1.39 11.58
C ASP A 92 -3.23 -1.75 12.15
N GLY A 93 -3.96 -2.69 11.55
CA GLY A 93 -5.25 -3.18 12.05
C GLY A 93 -6.39 -2.17 11.91
N SER A 94 -6.10 -0.91 11.56
CA SER A 94 -7.06 0.13 11.18
C SER A 94 -7.60 -0.10 9.76
N VAL A 95 -7.97 -1.35 9.43
CA VAL A 95 -8.76 -1.61 8.22
C VAL A 95 -10.05 -0.81 8.36
N PRO A 96 -10.31 0.18 7.50
CA PRO A 96 -11.54 0.94 7.58
C PRO A 96 -12.71 -0.04 7.47
N LEU A 97 -13.57 -0.05 8.48
CA LEU A 97 -14.71 -0.96 8.55
C LEU A 97 -15.65 -0.60 7.38
N LYS A 98 -15.53 -1.35 6.29
CA LYS A 98 -16.25 -1.05 5.05
C LYS A 98 -17.65 -1.66 5.13
N LEU A 99 -18.62 -0.82 5.44
CA LEU A 99 -20.03 -1.19 5.39
C LEU A 99 -20.42 -1.48 3.93
N SER A 100 -21.30 -2.47 3.72
CA SER A 100 -21.88 -2.71 2.40
C SER A 100 -22.69 -1.48 1.95
N GLY A 101 -22.79 -1.25 0.64
CA GLY A 101 -23.50 -0.08 0.11
C GLY A 101 -24.96 0.02 0.56
N LYS A 102 -25.61 -1.13 0.78
CA LYS A 102 -26.98 -1.18 1.31
C LYS A 102 -27.04 -0.69 2.76
N ILE A 103 -26.13 -1.16 3.61
CA ILE A 103 -26.05 -0.76 5.02
C ILE A 103 -25.69 0.73 5.14
N HIS A 104 -24.80 1.23 4.27
CA HIS A 104 -24.45 2.65 4.25
C HIS A 104 -25.66 3.55 3.94
N LYS A 105 -26.46 3.19 2.93
CA LYS A 105 -27.71 3.91 2.60
C LYS A 105 -28.73 3.87 3.73
N GLN A 106 -28.84 2.74 4.44
CA GLN A 106 -29.73 2.61 5.59
C GLN A 106 -29.26 3.50 6.75
N LEU A 107 -27.96 3.48 7.07
CA LEU A 107 -27.36 4.33 8.09
C LEU A 107 -27.59 5.81 7.77
N GLU A 108 -27.34 6.23 6.54
CA GLU A 108 -27.61 7.60 6.10
C GLU A 108 -29.10 7.97 6.21
N SER A 109 -30.01 7.05 5.87
CA SER A 109 -31.44 7.30 5.95
C SER A 109 -31.88 7.54 7.40
N ILE A 110 -31.37 6.74 8.34
CA ILE A 110 -31.68 6.88 9.78
C ILE A 110 -31.01 8.14 10.34
N ALA A 111 -29.79 8.44 9.90
CA ALA A 111 -29.06 9.65 10.29
C ALA A 111 -29.81 10.92 9.86
N ARG A 112 -30.31 10.95 8.62
CA ARG A 112 -31.15 12.04 8.10
C ARG A 112 -32.44 12.21 8.88
N SER A 113 -33.15 11.12 9.20
CA SER A 113 -34.41 11.23 9.95
C SER A 113 -34.22 11.72 11.39
N ARG A 114 -33.05 11.47 11.98
CA ARG A 114 -32.69 11.91 13.34
C ARG A 114 -31.95 13.25 13.38
N GLY A 115 -31.55 13.81 12.23
CA GLY A 115 -30.75 15.04 12.17
C GLY A 115 -29.32 14.88 12.72
N VAL A 116 -28.78 13.66 12.74
CA VAL A 116 -27.45 13.34 13.30
C VAL A 116 -26.49 12.94 12.18
N LEU A 117 -25.19 13.18 12.35
CA LEU A 117 -24.17 12.69 11.43
C LEU A 117 -24.12 11.15 11.42
N PRO A 118 -24.04 10.49 10.23
CA PRO A 118 -24.01 9.03 10.12
C PRO A 118 -22.95 8.36 11.00
N LYS A 119 -21.75 8.95 11.09
CA LYS A 119 -20.65 8.44 11.94
C LYS A 119 -20.99 8.50 13.43
N LYS A 120 -21.63 9.59 13.88
CA LYS A 120 -22.02 9.76 15.28
C LYS A 120 -23.12 8.76 15.66
N LEU A 121 -24.12 8.62 14.80
CA LEU A 121 -25.19 7.63 14.98
C LEU A 121 -24.65 6.20 15.04
N LEU A 122 -23.70 5.85 14.16
CA LEU A 122 -23.10 4.52 14.15
C LEU A 122 -22.38 4.22 15.47
N ASN A 123 -21.61 5.18 15.99
CA ASN A 123 -20.92 5.03 17.27
C ASN A 123 -21.93 4.85 18.43
N GLU A 124 -22.98 5.68 18.50
CA GLU A 124 -24.02 5.56 19.53
C GLU A 124 -24.71 4.19 19.50
N MET A 125 -25.02 3.67 18.30
CA MET A 125 -25.62 2.35 18.16
C MET A 125 -24.70 1.22 18.61
N ILE A 126 -23.38 1.35 18.38
CA ILE A 126 -22.39 0.37 18.82
C ILE A 126 -22.26 0.41 20.35
N GLU A 127 -22.14 1.60 20.94
CA GLU A 127 -22.03 1.76 22.40
C GLU A 127 -23.28 1.22 23.10
N GLN A 128 -24.48 1.52 22.59
CA GLN A 128 -25.71 0.99 23.15
C GLN A 128 -25.76 -0.54 23.09
N ALA A 129 -25.45 -1.14 21.94
CA ALA A 129 -25.44 -2.58 21.79
C ALA A 129 -24.40 -3.27 22.70
N TYR A 130 -23.26 -2.62 22.94
CA TYR A 130 -22.25 -3.10 23.87
C TYR A 130 -22.74 -3.04 25.32
N HIS A 131 -23.35 -1.94 25.74
CA HIS A 131 -23.95 -1.82 27.07
C HIS A 131 -25.03 -2.88 27.32
N ASP A 132 -25.90 -3.11 26.34
CA ASP A 132 -26.95 -4.13 26.43
C ASP A 132 -26.36 -5.55 26.57
N LEU A 133 -25.28 -5.84 25.83
CA LEU A 133 -24.54 -7.11 25.94
C LEU A 133 -23.90 -7.30 27.33
N VAL A 134 -23.31 -6.25 27.89
CA VAL A 134 -22.70 -6.30 29.23
C VAL A 134 -23.78 -6.49 30.30
N ALA A 135 -24.89 -5.76 30.20
CA ALA A 135 -26.01 -5.86 31.15
C ALA A 135 -26.66 -7.25 31.14
N THR A 136 -26.89 -7.84 29.97
CA THR A 136 -27.45 -9.20 29.85
C THR A 136 -26.53 -10.27 30.44
N ARG A 137 -25.20 -10.09 30.33
CA ARG A 137 -24.20 -10.99 30.92
C ARG A 137 -24.13 -10.91 32.46
N GLN A 138 -24.38 -9.73 33.03
CA GLN A 138 -24.42 -9.54 34.48
C GLN A 138 -25.71 -10.12 35.09
N ASN A 139 -26.86 -9.91 34.45
CA ASN A 139 -28.13 -10.46 34.93
C ASN A 139 -28.14 -12.00 34.94
N SER A 140 -27.53 -12.66 33.95
CA SER A 140 -27.42 -14.11 33.89
C SER A 140 -26.47 -14.73 34.92
N GLN A 141 -25.55 -13.94 35.51
CA GLN A 141 -24.72 -14.38 36.65
C GLN A 141 -25.43 -14.27 38.01
N ILE A 142 -26.46 -13.42 38.13
CA ILE A 142 -27.21 -13.24 39.37
C ILE A 142 -28.25 -14.35 39.54
N ASP A 143 -28.89 -14.79 38.45
CA ASP A 143 -29.89 -15.89 38.47
C ASP A 143 -29.29 -17.30 38.67
N SER A 144 -27.96 -17.42 38.72
CA SER A 144 -27.23 -18.70 38.90
C SER A 144 -26.69 -18.90 40.33
N ARG A 145 -27.08 -18.07 41.30
CA ARG A 145 -26.70 -18.16 42.72
C ARG A 145 -27.93 -18.38 43.60
#